data_AF-A0A8T4TC47-F1
#
_entry.id   AF-A0A8T4TC47-F1
#
_cell.length_a   1.000
_cell.length_b   1.000
_cell.length_c   1.000
_cell.angle_alpha   90.00
_cell.angle_beta   90.00
_cell.angle_gamma   90.00
#
_symmetry.space_group_name_H-M   'P 1'
#
loop_
_entity.id
_entity.type
_entity.pdbx_description
1 polymer ?
#
loop_
_entity_poly.entity_id
_entity_poly.type
_entity_poly.pdbx_seq_one_letter_code
_entity_poly.pdbx_strand_id
1 'polypeptide(L)'
;MELNKKGIFFTMDAFMGLSLFILILVTLYIFFISAGTLEQQYYISEDFFDVFSNIKFDELDTEKYDGVFALLVEGKINNTDYTLSEQIIILSSEGNDANASLLVGDFTEGLLDERFGFSFELEDEIYARENKKNSLVSRGRLLTG
;
A
#
# COMPACT_ATOMS: atom_id res chain seq x y z
N MET A 1 53.23 7.91 -37.29
CA MET A 1 52.64 8.42 -36.02
C MET A 1 51.11 8.65 -36.12
N GLU A 2 50.54 8.87 -37.32
CA GLU A 2 49.08 9.11 -37.47
C GLU A 2 48.19 7.87 -37.35
N LEU A 3 48.68 6.68 -37.75
CA LEU A 3 47.92 5.42 -37.64
C LEU A 3 47.59 5.04 -36.19
N ASN A 4 48.52 5.26 -35.25
CA ASN A 4 48.27 5.01 -33.82
C ASN A 4 47.21 5.95 -33.24
N LYS A 5 47.11 7.19 -33.74
CA LYS A 5 46.09 8.14 -33.28
C LYS A 5 44.69 7.67 -33.69
N LYS A 6 44.52 7.17 -34.92
CA LYS A 6 43.24 6.61 -35.40
C LYS A 6 42.79 5.39 -34.61
N GLY A 7 43.72 4.50 -34.25
CA GLY A 7 43.43 3.34 -33.40
C GLY A 7 42.91 3.74 -32.01
N ILE A 8 43.52 4.76 -31.41
CA ILE A 8 43.09 5.30 -30.10
C ILE A 8 41.67 5.87 -30.18
N PHE A 9 41.37 6.66 -31.23
CA PHE A 9 40.01 7.18 -31.43
C PHE A 9 38.97 6.07 -31.63
N PHE A 10 39.30 5.04 -32.42
CA PHE A 10 38.41 3.89 -32.60
C PHE A 10 38.13 3.15 -31.28
N THR A 11 39.17 2.91 -30.47
CA THR A 11 38.98 2.25 -29.16
C THR A 11 38.22 3.11 -28.17
N MET A 12 38.39 4.44 -28.22
CA MET A 12 37.68 5.38 -27.36
C MET A 12 36.20 5.43 -27.72
N ASP A 13 35.86 5.49 -29.01
CA ASP A 13 34.48 5.45 -29.49
C ASP A 13 33.81 4.11 -29.14
N ALA A 14 34.52 2.99 -29.30
CA ALA A 14 34.02 1.68 -28.91
C ALA A 14 33.75 1.59 -27.39
N PHE A 15 34.63 2.17 -26.57
CA PHE A 15 34.45 2.23 -25.11
C PHE A 15 33.26 3.11 -24.72
N MET A 16 33.10 4.28 -25.37
CA MET A 16 31.95 5.16 -25.15
C MET A 16 30.63 4.49 -25.57
N GLY A 17 30.63 3.77 -26.70
CA GLY A 17 29.46 3.01 -27.15
C GLY A 17 29.09 1.90 -26.16
N LEU A 18 30.09 1.16 -25.67
CA LEU A 18 29.88 0.09 -24.69
C LEU A 18 29.37 0.63 -23.35
N SER A 19 29.91 1.75 -22.87
CA SER A 19 29.46 2.34 -21.61
C SER A 19 28.03 2.86 -21.69
N LEU A 20 27.65 3.49 -22.81
CA LEU A 20 26.26 3.87 -23.09
C LEU A 20 25.33 2.66 -23.12
N PHE A 21 25.76 1.58 -23.77
CA PHE A 21 24.97 0.35 -23.84
C PHE A 21 24.74 -0.27 -22.45
N ILE A 22 25.79 -0.35 -21.63
CA ILE A 22 25.69 -0.84 -20.24
C ILE A 22 24.77 0.07 -19.43
N LEU A 23 24.89 1.39 -19.58
CA LEU A 23 24.04 2.35 -18.87
C LEU A 23 22.57 2.16 -19.23
N ILE A 24 22.25 1.98 -20.51
CA ILE A 24 20.88 1.67 -20.97
C ILE A 24 20.37 0.38 -20.33
N LEU A 25 21.18 -0.69 -20.29
CA LEU A 25 20.78 -1.95 -19.66
C LEU A 25 20.53 -1.81 -18.16
N VAL A 26 21.38 -1.08 -17.45
CA VAL A 26 21.21 -0.80 -16.02
C VAL A 26 19.94 0.03 -15.79
N THR A 27 19.70 1.04 -16.61
CA THR A 27 18.49 1.84 -16.56
C THR A 27 17.24 0.98 -16.79
N LEU A 28 17.21 0.16 -17.84
CA LEU A 28 16.10 -0.75 -18.12
C LEU A 28 15.87 -1.74 -16.97
N TYR A 29 16.94 -2.30 -16.40
CA TYR A 29 16.85 -3.21 -15.27
C TYR A 29 16.22 -2.55 -14.02
N ILE A 30 16.68 -1.33 -13.69
CA ILE A 30 16.14 -0.57 -12.54
C ILE A 30 14.66 -0.25 -12.75
N PHE A 31 14.27 0.21 -13.93
CA PHE A 31 12.88 0.59 -14.21
C PHE A 31 11.93 -0.60 -14.38
N PHE A 32 12.39 -1.71 -14.97
CA PHE A 32 11.56 -2.91 -15.15
C PHE A 32 11.23 -3.60 -13.83
N ILE A 33 12.15 -3.60 -12.86
CA ILE A 33 11.90 -4.17 -11.51
C ILE A 33 10.99 -3.26 -10.68
N SER A 34 11.04 -1.94 -10.88
CA SER A 34 10.22 -0.99 -10.13
C SER A 34 8.76 -0.95 -10.59
N ALA A 35 8.43 -1.52 -11.75
CA ALA A 35 7.07 -1.71 -12.19
C ALA A 35 6.53 -3.00 -11.58
N GLY A 36 6.21 -2.98 -10.27
CA GLY A 36 5.34 -3.99 -9.69
C GLY A 36 4.07 -4.10 -10.55
N THR A 37 3.60 -5.32 -10.81
CA THR A 37 2.44 -5.52 -11.68
C THR A 37 1.23 -4.82 -11.07
N LEU A 38 0.81 -3.71 -11.68
CA LEU A 38 -0.33 -2.90 -11.28
C LEU A 38 -1.59 -3.76 -11.03
N GLU A 39 -1.73 -4.84 -11.80
CA GLU A 39 -2.81 -5.84 -11.67
C GLU A 39 -2.83 -6.54 -10.31
N GLN A 40 -1.68 -6.84 -9.70
CA GLN A 40 -1.67 -7.52 -8.41
C GLN A 40 -2.05 -6.57 -7.26
N GLN A 41 -1.58 -5.33 -7.30
CA GLN A 41 -2.01 -4.29 -6.35
C GLN A 41 -3.49 -3.99 -6.49
N TYR A 42 -4.01 -4.06 -7.72
CA TYR A 42 -5.41 -3.92 -8.02
C TYR A 42 -6.26 -5.02 -7.36
N TYR A 43 -5.92 -6.30 -7.54
CA TYR A 43 -6.67 -7.40 -6.92
C TYR A 43 -6.63 -7.33 -5.41
N ILE A 44 -5.47 -7.04 -4.83
CA ILE A 44 -5.33 -6.87 -3.38
C ILE A 44 -6.22 -5.73 -2.88
N SER A 45 -6.25 -4.59 -3.57
CA SER A 45 -7.12 -3.47 -3.21
C SER A 45 -8.60 -3.83 -3.33
N GLU A 46 -9.00 -4.63 -4.32
CA GLU A 46 -10.38 -5.10 -4.50
C GLU A 46 -10.78 -6.06 -3.38
N ASP A 47 -9.92 -7.03 -3.07
CA ASP A 47 -10.14 -8.01 -1.99
C ASP A 47 -10.25 -7.31 -0.62
N PHE A 48 -9.34 -6.37 -0.31
CA PHE A 48 -9.44 -5.59 0.93
C PHE A 48 -10.71 -4.75 0.98
N PHE A 49 -11.05 -4.11 -0.14
CA PHE A 49 -12.25 -3.30 -0.21
C PHE A 49 -13.51 -4.15 0.04
N ASP A 50 -13.59 -5.33 -0.55
CA ASP A 50 -14.70 -6.27 -0.35
C ASP A 50 -14.76 -6.81 1.07
N VAL A 51 -13.61 -7.14 1.68
CA VAL A 51 -13.54 -7.58 3.08
C VAL A 51 -14.06 -6.48 4.00
N PHE A 52 -13.55 -5.25 3.85
CA PHE A 52 -13.94 -4.15 4.72
C PHE A 52 -15.40 -3.73 4.53
N SER A 53 -15.94 -3.87 3.32
CA SER A 53 -17.30 -3.44 2.98
C SER A 53 -18.38 -4.48 3.26
N ASN A 54 -18.02 -5.76 3.40
CA ASN A 54 -19.01 -6.84 3.52
C ASN A 54 -18.91 -7.64 4.81
N ILE A 55 -17.73 -7.76 5.41
CA ILE A 55 -17.57 -8.54 6.64
C ILE A 55 -18.01 -7.70 7.84
N LYS A 56 -18.90 -8.27 8.64
CA LYS A 56 -19.37 -7.68 9.89
C LYS A 56 -18.45 -8.00 11.05
N PHE A 57 -18.53 -7.16 12.08
CA PHE A 57 -17.73 -7.34 13.30
C PHE A 57 -18.08 -8.62 14.06
N ASP A 58 -19.33 -9.08 14.02
CA ASP A 58 -19.78 -10.32 14.67
C ASP A 58 -19.33 -11.60 13.96
N GLU A 59 -18.98 -11.50 12.67
CA GLU A 59 -18.43 -12.59 11.87
C GLU A 59 -16.93 -12.83 12.12
N LEU A 60 -16.28 -11.93 12.87
CA LEU A 60 -14.84 -11.93 13.11
C LEU A 60 -14.48 -12.56 14.44
N ASP A 61 -13.38 -13.32 14.43
CA ASP A 61 -12.73 -13.82 15.65
C ASP A 61 -11.90 -12.69 16.28
N THR A 62 -12.59 -11.76 16.93
CA THR A 62 -12.03 -10.53 17.49
C THR A 62 -10.98 -10.77 18.58
N GLU A 63 -10.95 -11.95 19.21
CA GLU A 63 -9.94 -12.33 20.20
C GLU A 63 -8.53 -12.44 19.61
N LYS A 64 -8.39 -12.52 18.28
CA LYS A 64 -7.10 -12.55 17.58
C LYS A 64 -6.52 -11.18 17.27
N TYR A 65 -7.30 -10.11 17.46
CA TYR A 65 -6.96 -8.74 17.09
C TYR A 65 -6.93 -7.92 18.38
N ASP A 66 -5.75 -7.84 19.01
CA ASP A 66 -5.59 -7.29 20.36
C ASP A 66 -6.11 -5.85 20.48
N GLY A 67 -5.89 -5.04 19.43
CA GLY A 67 -6.35 -3.66 19.38
C GLY A 67 -7.86 -3.55 19.23
N VAL A 68 -8.44 -4.33 18.34
CA VAL A 68 -9.88 -4.41 18.11
C VAL A 68 -10.62 -4.95 19.34
N PHE A 69 -10.08 -5.98 19.98
CA PHE A 69 -10.62 -6.56 21.19
C PHE A 69 -10.67 -5.52 22.32
N ALA A 70 -9.62 -4.72 22.48
CA ALA A 70 -9.61 -3.62 23.43
C ALA A 70 -10.74 -2.61 23.17
N LEU A 71 -10.98 -2.23 21.90
CA LEU A 71 -12.05 -1.30 21.53
C LEU A 71 -13.46 -1.86 21.83
N LEU A 72 -13.66 -3.17 21.70
CA LEU A 72 -14.90 -3.84 22.08
C LEU A 72 -15.10 -3.84 23.60
N VAL A 73 -14.06 -4.20 24.36
CA VAL A 73 -14.11 -4.24 25.83
C VAL A 73 -14.32 -2.85 26.43
N GLU A 74 -13.71 -1.83 25.84
CA GLU A 74 -13.87 -0.43 26.25
C GLU A 74 -15.23 0.19 25.88
N GLY A 75 -16.07 -0.53 25.14
CA GLY A 75 -17.38 -0.04 24.68
C GLY A 75 -17.27 1.07 23.62
N LYS A 76 -16.16 1.10 22.88
CA LYS A 76 -15.99 2.00 21.71
C LYS A 76 -16.63 1.41 20.46
N ILE A 77 -16.69 0.09 20.36
CA ILE A 77 -17.46 -0.64 19.36
C ILE A 77 -18.66 -1.26 20.07
N ASN A 78 -19.83 -0.63 19.93
CA ASN A 78 -21.05 -1.05 20.64
C ASN A 78 -22.01 -1.89 19.76
N ASN A 79 -21.86 -1.80 18.44
CA ASN A 79 -22.69 -2.54 17.50
C ASN A 79 -21.81 -3.36 16.58
N THR A 80 -21.81 -4.67 16.80
CA THR A 80 -21.04 -5.64 16.00
C THR A 80 -21.72 -6.00 14.68
N ASP A 81 -22.94 -5.53 14.46
CA ASP A 81 -23.71 -5.80 13.24
C ASP A 81 -23.29 -4.89 12.06
N TYR A 82 -22.41 -3.91 12.33
CA TYR A 82 -21.78 -3.07 11.32
C TYR A 82 -20.60 -3.78 10.65
N THR A 83 -20.40 -3.44 9.38
CA THR A 83 -19.21 -3.81 8.62
C THR A 83 -17.98 -3.08 9.15
N LEU A 84 -16.79 -3.60 8.82
CA LEU A 84 -15.52 -2.96 9.20
C LEU A 84 -15.45 -1.51 8.70
N SER A 85 -15.87 -1.26 7.46
CA SER A 85 -15.88 0.08 6.85
C SER A 85 -16.86 1.03 7.53
N GLU A 86 -18.06 0.58 7.87
CA GLU A 86 -19.04 1.38 8.61
C GLU A 86 -18.52 1.74 10.01
N GLN A 87 -17.86 0.80 10.70
CA GLN A 87 -17.30 1.06 12.02
C GLN A 87 -16.15 2.07 11.97
N ILE A 88 -15.33 2.06 10.92
CA ILE A 88 -14.30 3.09 10.67
C ILE A 88 -14.95 4.45 10.49
N ILE A 89 -16.01 4.54 9.68
CA ILE A 89 -16.76 5.78 9.45
C ILE A 89 -17.37 6.28 10.76
N ILE A 90 -17.95 5.41 11.59
CA ILE A 90 -18.51 5.78 12.88
C ILE A 90 -17.42 6.37 13.79
N LEU A 91 -16.28 5.68 13.93
CA LEU A 91 -15.17 6.15 14.78
C LEU A 91 -14.61 7.50 14.29
N SER A 92 -14.46 7.66 12.97
CA SER A 92 -14.07 8.93 12.34
C SER A 92 -15.09 10.05 12.62
N SER A 93 -16.37 9.78 12.41
CA SER A 93 -17.45 10.76 12.63
C SER A 93 -17.60 11.21 14.08
N GLU A 94 -17.15 10.38 15.03
CA GLU A 94 -17.11 10.67 16.46
C GLU A 94 -15.81 11.39 16.89
N GLY A 95 -14.88 11.65 15.97
CA GLY A 95 -13.57 12.26 16.24
C GLY A 95 -12.58 11.32 16.94
N ASN A 96 -12.76 10.01 16.82
CA ASN A 96 -11.90 8.98 17.39
C ASN A 96 -10.92 8.40 16.34
N ASP A 97 -10.22 9.28 15.61
CA ASP A 97 -9.34 8.93 14.48
C ASP A 97 -8.21 7.96 14.86
N ALA A 98 -7.74 8.05 16.11
CA ALA A 98 -6.74 7.13 16.65
C ALA A 98 -7.27 5.69 16.72
N ASN A 99 -8.55 5.51 17.08
CA ASN A 99 -9.18 4.20 17.14
C ASN A 99 -9.49 3.66 15.75
N ALA A 100 -9.90 4.54 14.82
CA ALA A 100 -10.08 4.19 13.42
C ALA A 100 -8.76 3.71 12.79
N SER A 101 -7.66 4.43 13.04
CA SER A 101 -6.32 4.06 12.59
C SER A 101 -5.84 2.75 13.21
N LEU A 102 -6.11 2.54 14.50
CA LEU A 102 -5.76 1.32 15.20
C LEU A 102 -6.52 0.11 14.63
N LEU A 103 -7.81 0.25 14.35
CA LEU A 103 -8.63 -0.78 13.72
C LEU A 103 -8.08 -1.17 12.34
N VAL A 104 -7.79 -0.19 11.48
CA VAL A 104 -7.17 -0.46 10.16
C VAL A 104 -5.79 -1.11 10.31
N GLY A 105 -4.99 -0.66 11.28
CA GLY A 105 -3.67 -1.21 11.56
C GLY A 105 -3.71 -2.67 11.99
N ASP A 106 -4.61 -3.02 12.92
CA ASP A 106 -4.75 -4.36 13.49
C ASP A 106 -5.24 -5.37 12.45
N PHE A 107 -6.22 -4.98 11.60
CA PHE A 107 -6.70 -5.84 10.52
C PHE A 107 -5.72 -6.03 9.38
N THR A 108 -4.78 -5.09 9.19
CA THR A 108 -3.76 -5.19 8.14
C THR A 108 -2.42 -5.70 8.65
N GLU A 109 -2.29 -5.95 9.95
CA GLU A 109 -1.07 -6.46 10.55
C GLU A 109 -0.76 -7.88 10.03
N GLY A 110 0.48 -8.06 9.58
CA GLY A 110 0.97 -9.34 9.06
C GLY A 110 0.42 -9.76 7.69
N LEU A 111 -0.58 -9.05 7.13
CA LEU A 111 -1.12 -9.33 5.80
C LEU A 111 -0.25 -8.79 4.67
N LEU A 112 0.43 -7.68 4.93
CA LEU A 112 1.31 -7.02 3.96
C LEU A 112 2.76 -7.05 4.45
N ASP A 113 3.67 -7.31 3.52
CA ASP A 113 5.11 -7.09 3.72
C ASP A 113 5.34 -5.60 4.03
N GLU A 114 6.29 -5.28 4.92
CA GLU A 114 6.61 -3.90 5.35
C GLU A 114 6.94 -2.96 4.19
N ARG A 115 7.24 -3.49 3.01
CA ARG A 115 7.46 -2.74 1.77
C ARG A 115 6.16 -2.14 1.18
N PHE A 116 5.01 -2.65 1.56
CA PHE A 116 3.70 -2.17 1.11
C PHE A 116 2.98 -1.44 2.26
N GLY A 117 2.28 -0.38 1.91
CA GLY A 117 1.37 0.32 2.81
C GLY A 117 -0.07 0.05 2.42
N PHE A 118 -0.95 0.01 3.42
CA PHE A 118 -2.39 0.08 3.21
C PHE A 118 -2.91 1.31 3.95
N SER A 119 -3.81 2.02 3.29
CA SER A 119 -4.48 3.18 3.85
C SER A 119 -5.94 3.15 3.46
N PHE A 120 -6.80 3.38 4.44
CA PHE A 120 -8.20 3.66 4.24
C PHE A 120 -8.38 5.18 4.19
N GLU A 121 -8.81 5.71 3.05
CA GLU A 121 -9.01 7.15 2.85
C GLU A 121 -10.51 7.45 2.93
N LEU A 122 -10.89 8.35 3.84
CA LEU A 122 -12.25 8.84 3.98
C LEU A 122 -12.24 10.36 3.81
N GLU A 123 -12.82 10.83 2.72
CA GLU A 123 -12.76 12.24 2.30
C GLU A 123 -11.32 12.74 2.16
N ASP A 124 -10.79 13.46 3.15
CA ASP A 124 -9.42 13.99 3.19
C ASP A 124 -8.58 13.38 4.35
N GLU A 125 -9.11 12.41 5.08
CA GLU A 125 -8.45 11.74 6.20
C GLU A 125 -7.92 10.36 5.80
N ILE A 126 -6.68 10.08 6.20
CA ILE A 126 -5.97 8.84 5.86
C ILE A 126 -5.75 8.04 7.14
N TYR A 127 -6.42 6.91 7.24
CA TYR A 127 -6.23 5.92 8.31
C TYR A 127 -5.30 4.83 7.79
N ALA A 128 -4.05 4.84 8.23
CA ALA A 128 -3.03 3.94 7.73
C ALA A 128 -2.04 3.54 8.82
N ARG A 129 -1.40 2.39 8.63
CA ARG A 129 -0.14 2.08 9.31
C ARG A 129 0.94 2.95 8.65
N GLU A 130 1.67 3.75 9.44
CA GLU A 130 2.69 4.67 8.92
C GLU A 130 3.58 3.99 7.87
N ASN A 131 3.52 4.45 6.61
CA ASN A 131 4.52 4.07 5.62
C ASN A 131 4.77 5.16 4.57
N LYS A 132 6.07 5.37 4.27
CA LYS A 132 6.59 6.34 3.31
C LYS A 132 6.91 5.63 2.00
N LYS A 133 6.06 5.69 0.96
CA LYS A 133 6.49 5.59 -0.45
C LYS A 133 5.39 5.88 -1.50
N ASN A 134 5.84 6.39 -2.64
CA ASN A 134 5.08 7.14 -3.67
C ASN A 134 4.38 6.28 -4.75
N SER A 135 3.79 5.14 -4.42
CA SER A 135 2.93 4.41 -5.37
C SER A 135 1.59 4.06 -4.72
N LEU A 136 0.54 4.77 -5.11
CA LEU A 136 -0.82 4.59 -4.62
C LEU A 136 -1.65 3.87 -5.69
N VAL A 137 -2.28 2.76 -5.33
CA VAL A 137 -3.41 2.19 -6.07
C VAL A 137 -4.61 2.35 -5.16
N SER A 138 -5.60 3.15 -5.56
CA SER A 138 -6.77 3.45 -4.76
C SER A 138 -8.06 2.94 -5.39
N ARG A 139 -8.98 2.49 -4.53
CA ARG A 139 -10.37 2.18 -4.85
C ARG A 139 -11.27 2.95 -3.90
N GLY A 140 -12.31 3.56 -4.46
CA GLY A 140 -13.30 4.32 -3.71
C GLY A 140 -14.71 3.88 -4.06
N ARG A 141 -15.58 3.86 -3.06
CA ARG A 141 -17.02 3.66 -3.19
C ARG A 141 -17.71 4.64 -2.26
N LEU A 142 -18.85 5.16 -2.70
CA LEU A 142 -19.71 5.94 -1.83
C LEU A 142 -20.43 4.98 -0.89
N LEU A 143 -20.08 5.04 0.39
CA LEU A 143 -20.79 4.35 1.47
C LEU A 143 -21.80 5.32 2.06
N THR A 144 -23.06 4.89 2.17
CA THR A 144 -24.13 5.66 2.81
C THR A 144 -24.56 4.91 4.06
N GLY A 145 -24.29 5.50 5.22
CA GLY A 145 -24.84 5.11 6.52
C GLY A 145 -26.00 6.02 6.90
#